data_AF-A0AAN7HC32-F1
#
_entry.id   AF-A0AAN7HC32-F1
#
_cell.length_a   1.000
_cell.length_b   1.000
_cell.length_c   1.000
_cell.angle_alpha   90.00
_cell.angle_beta   90.00
_cell.angle_gamma   90.00
#
_symmetry.space_group_name_H-M   'P 1'
#
loop_
_entity.id
_entity.type
_entity.pdbx_description
1 polymer ?
#
loop_
_entity_poly.entity_id
_entity_poly.type
_entity_poly.pdbx_seq_one_letter_code
_entity_poly.pdbx_strand_id
1 'polypeptide(L)'
;MWVLALGALAIALAWLARINSAMQSVPEEARKLSPRRWTKKDLWDTYDRVKQTPIDFLKLLPPRLERRYVVVGGSGLVGGDIVLQLLQRGESPESIRVVDFVPLSRRDMLHVAAGCDFVKADITSRSSVETAFSRPWPESVAKKPLTVFHTAAVVRPQERSPLIYHRISRVNRDGAINVLEAAKAAGADIFIATSSASCSIIPTRFWIWPWQSAPENYFQVATEKDFDGSLRPHHLFFSNYARSKAEAERAVCAANQEGFRTGTIRPGNPIYGQKSDPVVGIILRTGDNVTWIPHVLQNFVNSRNVALAHLRFEAALAQTDKPMPPCAGRTFNVTDEGPPPTFADIYAATQELSATRVRVTFQNPLFLFVLAHAVEAWCLLLARLPFLTKLGLREPSGPLNMLQPSVFSIAIHTLIDDSQARKSVAEGGIGYRGGCTTLEGVCEEILQWNREHEGDDAGIKEGPDGKVAKAALTANGVAA
;
A
#
# COMPACT_ATOMS: atom_id res chain seq x y z
N MET A 1 -20.19 17.46 -47.89
CA MET A 1 -18.99 17.12 -47.08
C MET A 1 -19.05 17.72 -45.68
N TRP A 2 -19.27 19.03 -45.52
CA TRP A 2 -19.34 19.68 -44.20
C TRP A 2 -20.40 19.12 -43.24
N VAL A 3 -21.63 18.85 -43.72
CA VAL A 3 -22.70 18.27 -42.88
C VAL A 3 -22.33 16.87 -42.36
N LEU A 4 -21.71 16.04 -43.21
CA LEU A 4 -21.24 14.71 -42.81
C LEU A 4 -20.08 14.80 -41.80
N ALA A 5 -19.16 15.75 -41.99
CA ALA A 5 -18.06 16.00 -41.06
C ALA A 5 -18.57 16.50 -39.70
N LEU A 6 -19.52 17.44 -39.69
CA LEU A 6 -20.17 17.94 -38.47
C LEU A 6 -20.97 16.85 -37.77
N GLY A 7 -21.69 16.01 -38.52
CA GLY A 7 -22.41 14.85 -37.98
C GLY A 7 -21.46 13.84 -37.32
N ALA A 8 -20.36 13.50 -37.99
CA ALA A 8 -19.36 12.59 -37.44
C ALA A 8 -18.69 13.16 -36.17
N LEU A 9 -18.35 14.46 -36.18
CA LEU A 9 -17.80 15.14 -35.01
C LEU A 9 -18.80 15.14 -33.83
N ALA A 10 -20.07 15.44 -34.08
CA ALA A 10 -21.10 15.42 -33.05
C ALA A 10 -21.27 14.01 -32.44
N ILE A 11 -21.27 12.95 -33.27
CA ILE A 11 -21.32 11.56 -32.80
C ILE A 11 -20.09 11.21 -31.96
N ALA A 12 -18.89 11.60 -32.40
CA ALA A 12 -17.66 11.36 -31.65
C ALA A 12 -17.68 12.08 -30.28
N LEU A 13 -18.09 13.35 -30.25
CA LEU A 13 -18.21 14.11 -28.99
C LEU A 13 -19.25 13.52 -28.05
N ALA A 14 -20.41 13.09 -28.56
CA ALA A 14 -21.44 12.41 -27.78
C ALA A 14 -20.92 11.09 -27.19
N TRP A 15 -20.16 10.32 -27.98
CA TRP A 15 -19.54 9.08 -27.52
C TRP A 15 -18.47 9.32 -26.43
N LEU A 16 -17.62 10.34 -26.60
CA LEU A 16 -16.64 10.72 -25.58
C LEU A 16 -17.33 11.21 -24.29
N ALA A 17 -18.40 12.01 -24.40
CA ALA A 17 -19.20 12.40 -23.25
C ALA A 17 -19.81 11.19 -22.52
N ARG A 18 -20.26 10.18 -23.29
CA ARG A 18 -20.78 8.92 -22.75
C ARG A 18 -19.73 8.10 -22.01
N ILE A 19 -18.51 7.99 -22.54
CA ILE A 19 -17.38 7.34 -21.87
C ILE A 19 -17.04 8.07 -20.58
N ASN A 20 -16.93 9.40 -20.64
CA ASN A 20 -16.63 10.21 -19.47
C ASN A 20 -17.69 10.02 -18.35
N SER A 21 -18.98 10.02 -18.73
CA SER A 21 -20.08 9.75 -17.80
C SER A 21 -19.98 8.33 -17.20
N ALA A 22 -19.61 7.32 -17.99
CA ALA A 22 -19.42 5.96 -17.50
C ALA A 22 -18.25 5.85 -16.50
N MET A 23 -17.15 6.58 -16.74
CA MET A 23 -16.01 6.65 -15.82
C MET A 23 -16.34 7.35 -14.48
N GLN A 24 -17.45 8.08 -14.40
CA GLN A 24 -17.94 8.73 -13.19
C GLN A 24 -19.10 7.97 -12.53
N SER A 25 -19.53 6.86 -13.14
CA SER A 25 -20.63 6.05 -12.62
C SER A 25 -20.19 5.22 -11.42
N VAL A 26 -21.15 4.83 -10.58
CA VAL A 26 -20.93 3.85 -9.50
C VAL A 26 -21.82 2.66 -9.81
N PRO A 27 -21.26 1.47 -10.08
CA PRO A 27 -22.03 0.24 -10.28
C PRO A 27 -22.96 -0.04 -9.09
N GLU A 28 -24.12 -0.65 -9.36
CA GLU A 28 -25.15 -0.89 -8.34
C GLU A 28 -24.65 -1.81 -7.22
N GLU A 29 -23.84 -2.80 -7.59
CA GLU A 29 -23.16 -3.73 -6.69
C GLU A 29 -22.26 -2.97 -5.70
N ALA A 30 -21.50 -1.99 -6.20
CA ALA A 30 -20.66 -1.14 -5.37
C ALA A 30 -21.51 -0.26 -4.42
N ARG A 31 -22.62 0.30 -4.89
CA ARG A 31 -23.53 1.12 -4.05
C ARG A 31 -24.12 0.32 -2.90
N LYS A 32 -24.48 -0.94 -3.12
CA LYS A 32 -25.07 -1.83 -2.10
C LYS A 32 -24.09 -2.16 -0.97
N LEU A 33 -22.79 -2.23 -1.26
CA LEU A 33 -21.76 -2.59 -0.28
C LEU A 33 -21.50 -1.53 0.78
N SER A 34 -21.76 -0.26 0.46
CA SER A 34 -21.53 0.84 1.38
C SER A 34 -22.63 1.90 1.15
N PRO A 35 -23.84 1.68 1.69
CA PRO A 35 -25.00 2.53 1.39
C PRO A 35 -24.96 3.89 2.10
N ARG A 36 -24.11 4.06 3.12
CA ARG A 36 -23.98 5.29 3.92
C ARG A 36 -22.62 5.94 3.68
N ARG A 37 -22.62 7.24 3.43
CA ARG A 37 -21.41 8.09 3.37
C ARG A 37 -21.15 8.70 4.75
N TRP A 38 -19.92 9.15 4.99
CA TRP A 38 -19.58 9.83 6.24
C TRP A 38 -20.23 11.21 6.29
N THR A 39 -20.91 11.51 7.39
CA THR A 39 -21.44 12.85 7.65
C THR A 39 -20.43 13.69 8.44
N LYS A 40 -20.58 15.01 8.41
CA LYS A 40 -19.77 15.91 9.26
C LYS A 40 -19.86 15.55 10.74
N LYS A 41 -21.04 15.11 11.18
CA LYS A 41 -21.25 14.64 12.55
C LYS A 41 -20.43 13.39 12.84
N ASP A 42 -20.48 12.38 11.96
CA ASP A 42 -19.70 11.14 12.14
C ASP A 42 -18.19 11.43 12.23
N LEU A 43 -17.71 12.39 11.42
CA LEU A 43 -16.32 12.84 11.41
C LEU A 43 -15.91 13.46 12.75
N TRP A 44 -16.62 14.48 13.22
CA TRP A 44 -16.30 15.17 14.47
C TRP A 44 -16.51 14.27 15.69
N ASP A 45 -17.62 13.53 15.76
CA ASP A 45 -17.89 12.59 16.86
C ASP A 45 -16.78 11.54 16.96
N THR A 46 -16.27 11.04 15.82
CA THR A 46 -15.18 10.06 15.81
C THR A 46 -13.83 10.69 16.10
N TYR A 47 -13.55 11.89 15.58
CA TYR A 47 -12.33 12.63 15.86
C TYR A 47 -12.18 12.92 17.36
N ASP A 48 -13.25 13.41 18.00
CA ASP A 48 -13.25 13.67 19.44
C ASP A 48 -13.15 12.39 20.26
N ARG A 49 -13.84 11.31 19.82
CA ARG A 49 -13.73 10.00 20.47
C ARG A 49 -12.30 9.47 20.45
N VAL A 50 -11.63 9.48 19.28
CA VAL A 50 -10.25 9.02 19.12
C VAL A 50 -9.26 9.93 19.88
N LYS A 51 -9.53 11.24 19.95
CA LYS A 51 -8.74 12.18 20.74
C LYS A 51 -8.80 11.86 22.24
N GLN A 52 -9.98 11.49 22.74
CA GLN A 52 -10.20 11.14 24.15
C GLN A 52 -9.75 9.72 24.49
N THR A 53 -10.00 8.78 23.57
CA THR A 53 -9.70 7.34 23.71
C THR A 53 -8.95 6.88 22.45
N PRO A 54 -7.60 6.98 22.44
CA PRO A 54 -6.79 6.53 21.32
C PRO A 54 -7.00 5.04 20.99
N ILE A 55 -6.72 4.67 19.75
CA ILE A 55 -6.95 3.30 19.27
C ILE A 55 -5.93 2.37 19.92
N ASP A 56 -6.41 1.45 20.76
CA ASP A 56 -5.56 0.54 21.54
C ASP A 56 -5.38 -0.81 20.86
N PHE A 57 -4.28 -0.94 20.11
CA PHE A 57 -3.89 -2.20 19.48
C PHE A 57 -3.36 -3.26 20.45
N LEU A 58 -2.91 -2.90 21.66
CA LEU A 58 -2.23 -3.81 22.59
C LEU A 58 -3.09 -5.04 22.90
N LYS A 59 -4.40 -4.82 23.11
CA LYS A 59 -5.38 -5.87 23.43
C LYS A 59 -5.58 -6.88 22.30
N LEU A 60 -5.21 -6.51 21.08
CA LEU A 60 -5.36 -7.33 19.89
C LEU A 60 -4.08 -8.06 19.54
N LEU A 61 -2.94 -7.69 20.12
CA LEU A 61 -1.68 -8.38 19.88
C LEU A 61 -1.76 -9.82 20.40
N PRO A 62 -1.23 -10.80 19.65
CA PRO A 62 -1.03 -12.14 20.20
C PRO A 62 -0.03 -12.10 21.37
N PRO A 63 0.08 -13.18 22.18
CA PRO A 63 1.07 -13.25 23.25
C PRO A 63 2.51 -13.11 22.73
N ARG A 64 3.41 -12.63 23.61
CA ARG A 64 4.86 -12.61 23.37
C ARG A 64 5.37 -14.02 23.09
N LEU A 65 6.28 -14.18 22.12
CA LEU A 65 6.75 -15.49 21.69
C LEU A 65 8.22 -15.77 22.03
N GLU A 66 8.95 -14.82 22.63
CA GLU A 66 10.36 -14.97 23.02
C GLU A 66 11.27 -15.37 21.84
N ARG A 67 11.22 -14.59 20.76
CA ARG A 67 11.92 -14.89 19.49
C ARG A 67 12.89 -13.76 19.14
N ARG A 68 13.75 -14.01 18.15
CA ARG A 68 14.47 -12.97 17.42
C ARG A 68 13.67 -12.58 16.19
N TYR A 69 13.78 -11.31 15.80
CA TYR A 69 13.00 -10.73 14.71
C TYR A 69 13.92 -9.98 13.76
N VAL A 70 13.85 -10.33 12.48
CA VAL A 70 14.38 -9.46 11.41
C VAL A 70 13.21 -8.84 10.67
N VAL A 71 13.12 -7.51 10.71
CA VAL A 71 12.09 -6.76 9.98
C VAL A 71 12.74 -6.05 8.80
N VAL A 72 12.62 -6.65 7.61
CA VAL A 72 13.13 -6.10 6.35
C VAL A 72 12.12 -5.08 5.81
N GLY A 73 12.55 -3.85 5.56
CA GLY A 73 11.65 -2.71 5.33
C GLY A 73 11.13 -2.10 6.64
N GLY A 74 11.81 -2.36 7.77
CA GLY A 74 11.37 -1.97 9.10
C GLY A 74 11.37 -0.47 9.37
N SER A 75 11.97 0.37 8.52
CA SER A 75 11.85 1.83 8.61
C SER A 75 10.60 2.37 7.91
N GLY A 76 9.90 1.52 7.14
CA GLY A 76 8.75 1.90 6.32
C GLY A 76 7.41 1.97 7.06
N LEU A 77 6.34 2.10 6.28
CA LEU A 77 4.95 2.17 6.75
C LEU A 77 4.55 0.92 7.54
N VAL A 78 4.51 -0.25 6.89
CA VAL A 78 4.10 -1.51 7.54
C VAL A 78 5.19 -2.04 8.46
N GLY A 79 6.45 -2.07 7.99
CA GLY A 79 7.56 -2.61 8.77
C GLY A 79 7.79 -1.86 10.08
N GLY A 80 7.63 -0.53 10.08
CA GLY A 80 7.74 0.26 11.31
C GLY A 80 6.64 -0.08 12.32
N ASP A 81 5.41 -0.32 11.87
CA ASP A 81 4.32 -0.74 12.77
C ASP A 81 4.51 -2.17 13.29
N ILE A 82 5.14 -3.07 12.51
CA ILE A 82 5.54 -4.38 13.02
C ILE A 82 6.55 -4.22 14.16
N VAL A 83 7.58 -3.38 13.99
CA VAL A 83 8.57 -3.10 15.05
C VAL A 83 7.90 -2.53 16.30
N LEU A 84 7.04 -1.51 16.14
CA LEU A 84 6.32 -0.89 17.25
C LEU A 84 5.41 -1.90 17.98
N GLN A 85 4.69 -2.74 17.25
CA GLN A 85 3.82 -3.75 17.86
C GLN A 85 4.60 -4.90 18.52
N LEU A 86 5.76 -5.29 17.99
CA LEU A 86 6.64 -6.25 18.65
C LEU A 86 7.11 -5.73 20.02
N LEU A 87 7.53 -4.45 20.07
CA LEU A 87 7.92 -3.78 21.31
C LEU A 87 6.72 -3.63 22.26
N GLN A 88 5.55 -3.25 21.75
CA GLN A 88 4.31 -3.12 22.53
C GLN A 88 3.84 -4.46 23.11
N ARG A 89 4.03 -5.57 22.39
CA ARG A 89 3.80 -6.94 22.86
C ARG A 89 4.78 -7.38 23.95
N GLY A 90 5.84 -6.59 24.19
CA GLY A 90 6.83 -6.81 25.23
C GLY A 90 8.10 -7.52 24.76
N GLU A 91 8.36 -7.61 23.45
CA GLU A 91 9.64 -8.14 22.97
C GLU A 91 10.80 -7.20 23.33
N SER A 92 11.96 -7.79 23.64
CA SER A 92 13.15 -7.02 23.99
C SER A 92 13.72 -6.30 22.76
N PRO A 93 14.11 -5.02 22.83
CA PRO A 93 14.69 -4.31 21.68
C PRO A 93 15.91 -5.02 21.06
N GLU A 94 16.77 -5.63 21.89
CA GLU A 94 17.93 -6.44 21.44
C GLU A 94 17.55 -7.68 20.62
N SER A 95 16.31 -8.14 20.70
CA SER A 95 15.78 -9.24 19.90
C SER A 95 15.25 -8.80 18.53
N ILE A 96 15.23 -7.49 18.25
CA ILE A 96 14.70 -6.93 17.02
C ILE A 96 15.83 -6.29 16.21
N ARG A 97 15.98 -6.77 14.98
CA ARG A 97 16.85 -6.19 13.97
C ARG A 97 16.02 -5.58 12.85
N VAL A 98 16.17 -4.28 12.64
CA VAL A 98 15.60 -3.53 11.53
C VAL A 98 16.59 -3.56 10.37
N VAL A 99 16.17 -4.09 9.23
CA VAL A 99 16.96 -4.12 7.99
C VAL A 99 16.27 -3.24 6.97
N ASP A 100 16.92 -2.18 6.51
CA ASP A 100 16.31 -1.25 5.56
C ASP A 100 17.37 -0.53 4.72
N PHE A 101 16.98 0.00 3.57
CA PHE A 101 17.86 0.84 2.76
C PHE A 101 18.01 2.25 3.38
N VAL A 102 16.98 2.70 4.10
CA VAL A 102 16.92 4.02 4.74
C VAL A 102 16.86 3.86 6.27
N PRO A 103 17.59 4.67 7.05
CA PRO A 103 17.50 4.63 8.51
C PRO A 103 16.10 4.96 9.02
N LEU A 104 15.84 4.61 10.29
CA LEU A 104 14.60 4.98 10.98
C LEU A 104 14.40 6.50 10.93
N SER A 105 13.27 6.94 10.38
CA SER A 105 12.94 8.36 10.25
C SER A 105 11.56 8.74 10.82
N ARG A 106 10.73 7.74 11.17
CA ARG A 106 9.40 7.99 11.72
C ARG A 106 9.52 8.41 13.19
N ARG A 107 8.89 9.54 13.54
CA ARG A 107 9.01 10.16 14.88
C ARG A 107 8.56 9.23 16.02
N ASP A 108 7.51 8.47 15.79
CA ASP A 108 6.98 7.47 16.72
C ASP A 108 7.96 6.31 16.98
N MET A 109 8.90 6.07 16.08
CA MET A 109 9.92 5.03 16.22
C MET A 109 11.22 5.52 16.87
N LEU A 110 11.61 6.79 16.68
CA LEU A 110 12.96 7.27 17.02
C LEU A 110 13.36 7.01 18.48
N HIS A 111 12.43 7.14 19.42
CA HIS A 111 12.68 6.88 20.83
C HIS A 111 12.37 5.44 21.22
N VAL A 112 11.26 4.89 20.73
CA VAL A 112 10.76 3.57 21.14
C VAL A 112 11.61 2.44 20.58
N ALA A 113 12.09 2.58 19.34
CA ALA A 113 12.92 1.59 18.65
C ALA A 113 14.43 1.90 18.73
N ALA A 114 14.85 2.88 19.54
CA ALA A 114 16.26 3.27 19.67
C ALA A 114 17.19 2.13 20.10
N GLY A 115 16.66 1.17 20.89
CA GLY A 115 17.40 -0.01 21.33
C GLY A 115 17.40 -1.18 20.34
N CYS A 116 16.72 -1.06 19.20
CA CYS A 116 16.73 -2.10 18.16
C CYS A 116 18.01 -2.00 17.32
N ASP A 117 18.53 -3.14 16.87
CA ASP A 117 19.68 -3.17 15.97
C ASP A 117 19.26 -2.70 14.58
N PHE A 118 19.94 -1.69 14.02
CA PHE A 118 19.70 -1.23 12.64
C PHE A 118 20.83 -1.67 11.73
N VAL A 119 20.46 -2.26 10.58
CA VAL A 119 21.41 -2.64 9.53
C VAL A 119 20.94 -2.08 8.19
N LYS A 120 21.78 -1.26 7.58
CA LYS A 120 21.54 -0.78 6.22
C LYS A 120 21.74 -1.92 5.22
N ALA A 121 20.75 -2.21 4.38
CA ALA A 121 20.89 -3.20 3.31
C ALA A 121 20.11 -2.81 2.05
N ASP A 122 20.66 -3.15 0.90
CA ASP A 122 19.96 -3.13 -0.39
C ASP A 122 19.52 -4.55 -0.74
N ILE A 123 18.21 -4.81 -0.73
CA ILE A 123 17.67 -6.15 -0.99
C ILE A 123 17.93 -6.63 -2.43
N THR A 124 18.25 -5.73 -3.37
CA THR A 124 18.64 -6.11 -4.73
C THR A 124 20.03 -6.75 -4.79
N SER A 125 20.83 -6.57 -3.74
CA SER A 125 22.16 -7.16 -3.60
C SER A 125 22.15 -8.34 -2.62
N ARG A 126 22.35 -9.56 -3.12
CA ARG A 126 22.40 -10.77 -2.30
C ARG A 126 23.42 -10.64 -1.16
N SER A 127 24.64 -10.18 -1.45
CA SER A 127 25.70 -10.04 -0.45
C SER A 127 25.35 -9.00 0.62
N SER A 128 24.63 -7.94 0.26
CA SER A 128 24.15 -6.94 1.22
C SER A 128 23.15 -7.55 2.19
N VAL A 129 22.24 -8.40 1.72
CA VAL A 129 21.26 -9.10 2.55
C VAL A 129 21.95 -10.14 3.44
N GLU A 130 22.83 -10.98 2.87
CA GLU A 130 23.58 -11.98 3.63
C GLU A 130 24.37 -11.36 4.78
N THR A 131 25.05 -10.24 4.53
CA THR A 131 25.78 -9.48 5.56
C THR A 131 24.86 -8.99 6.68
N ALA A 132 23.64 -8.55 6.36
CA ALA A 132 22.68 -8.10 7.36
C ALA A 132 22.14 -9.24 8.23
N PHE A 133 21.94 -10.41 7.62
CA PHE A 133 21.45 -11.61 8.30
C PHE A 133 22.55 -12.32 9.12
N SER A 134 23.82 -12.24 8.70
CA SER A 134 24.96 -12.84 9.41
C SER A 134 25.45 -12.05 10.62
N ARG A 135 24.95 -10.82 10.84
CA ARG A 135 25.36 -9.99 11.96
C ARG A 135 25.07 -10.71 13.30
N PRO A 136 26.05 -10.82 14.22
CA PRO A 136 25.87 -11.53 15.48
C PRO A 136 24.72 -10.97 16.31
N TRP A 137 24.08 -11.86 17.08
CA TRP A 137 23.03 -11.48 18.04
C TRP A 137 23.64 -11.36 19.44
N PRO A 138 23.08 -10.50 20.31
CA PRO A 138 23.42 -10.50 21.73
C PRO A 138 23.22 -11.89 22.36
N GLU A 139 24.10 -12.27 23.28
CA GLU A 139 24.10 -13.61 23.89
C GLU A 139 22.76 -13.96 24.56
N SER A 140 22.10 -12.96 25.16
CA SER A 140 20.77 -13.01 25.78
C SER A 140 19.67 -13.57 24.86
N VAL A 141 19.79 -13.36 23.54
CA VAL A 141 18.76 -13.72 22.56
C VAL A 141 19.27 -14.65 21.46
N ALA A 142 20.58 -14.87 21.35
CA ALA A 142 21.22 -15.59 20.24
C ALA A 142 20.66 -17.00 19.99
N LYS A 143 20.23 -17.70 21.05
CA LYS A 143 19.67 -19.06 20.97
C LYS A 143 18.16 -19.11 20.71
N LYS A 144 17.47 -17.97 20.66
CA LYS A 144 16.02 -17.93 20.43
C LYS A 144 15.69 -18.24 18.96
N PRO A 145 14.52 -18.83 18.65
CA PRO A 145 14.03 -19.00 17.28
C PRO A 145 13.98 -17.68 16.50
N LEU A 146 13.93 -17.74 15.17
CA LEU A 146 14.03 -16.54 14.32
C LEU A 146 12.78 -16.41 13.42
N THR A 147 12.06 -15.29 13.60
CA THR A 147 11.00 -14.84 12.69
C THR A 147 11.54 -13.74 11.78
N VAL A 148 11.20 -13.82 10.49
CA VAL A 148 11.51 -12.77 9.52
C VAL A 148 10.23 -12.20 8.94
N PHE A 149 10.09 -10.88 9.02
CA PHE A 149 9.03 -10.12 8.36
C PHE A 149 9.63 -9.34 7.20
N HIS A 150 9.14 -9.57 5.98
CA HIS A 150 9.60 -8.88 4.78
C HIS A 150 8.53 -7.94 4.22
N THR A 151 8.74 -6.64 4.41
CA THR A 151 7.82 -5.58 3.96
C THR A 151 8.43 -4.65 2.91
N ALA A 152 9.75 -4.72 2.68
CA ALA A 152 10.46 -3.88 1.72
C ALA A 152 9.98 -4.13 0.28
N ALA A 153 9.57 -3.06 -0.40
CA ALA A 153 9.17 -3.07 -1.80
C ALA A 153 9.16 -1.67 -2.39
N VAL A 154 9.16 -1.60 -3.72
CA VAL A 154 8.89 -0.39 -4.49
C VAL A 154 7.49 -0.47 -5.09
N VAL A 155 6.72 0.60 -4.94
CA VAL A 155 5.34 0.71 -5.44
C VAL A 155 5.33 1.60 -6.68
N ARG A 156 5.17 1.01 -7.87
CA ARG A 156 5.04 1.72 -9.16
C ARG A 156 3.78 1.23 -9.90
N PRO A 157 2.58 1.67 -9.50
CA PRO A 157 1.33 1.23 -10.08
C PRO A 157 1.11 1.74 -11.51
N GLN A 158 1.88 2.74 -11.97
CA GLN A 158 1.73 3.39 -13.27
C GLN A 158 2.34 2.60 -14.44
N GLU A 159 3.32 1.73 -14.18
CA GLU A 159 4.02 0.99 -15.22
C GLU A 159 3.36 -0.38 -15.46
N ARG A 160 2.93 -0.67 -16.69
CA ARG A 160 2.34 -1.98 -17.07
C ARG A 160 3.05 -2.70 -18.21
N SER A 161 3.96 -2.02 -18.91
CA SER A 161 4.65 -2.59 -20.07
C SER A 161 5.75 -3.58 -19.64
N PRO A 162 5.82 -4.76 -20.28
CA PRO A 162 6.93 -5.71 -20.06
C PRO A 162 8.31 -5.13 -20.33
N LEU A 163 8.43 -4.15 -21.23
CA LEU A 163 9.69 -3.51 -21.61
C LEU A 163 10.47 -2.94 -20.41
N ILE A 164 9.73 -2.43 -19.41
CA ILE A 164 10.28 -1.78 -18.22
C ILE A 164 10.05 -2.60 -16.96
N TYR A 165 9.65 -3.88 -17.09
CA TYR A 165 9.34 -4.74 -15.95
C TYR A 165 10.52 -4.92 -14.98
N HIS A 166 11.74 -4.97 -15.53
CA HIS A 166 12.98 -5.10 -14.76
C HIS A 166 13.14 -4.02 -13.67
N ARG A 167 12.58 -2.82 -13.87
CA ARG A 167 12.68 -1.71 -12.90
C ARG A 167 12.06 -2.07 -11.55
N ILE A 168 10.95 -2.80 -11.58
CA ILE A 168 10.23 -3.18 -10.36
C ILE A 168 10.51 -4.63 -9.93
N SER A 169 10.72 -5.55 -10.88
CA SER A 169 10.94 -6.96 -10.57
C SER A 169 12.24 -7.18 -9.79
N ARG A 170 13.30 -6.42 -10.08
CA ARG A 170 14.59 -6.52 -9.38
C ARG A 170 14.48 -6.26 -7.88
N VAL A 171 13.56 -5.39 -7.47
CA VAL A 171 13.32 -5.08 -6.06
C VAL A 171 12.29 -6.02 -5.48
N ASN A 172 11.11 -6.07 -6.07
CA ASN A 172 9.95 -6.71 -5.45
C ASN A 172 9.97 -8.24 -5.53
N ARG A 173 10.56 -8.80 -6.59
CA ARG A 173 10.67 -10.25 -6.78
C ARG A 173 12.06 -10.74 -6.42
N ASP A 174 13.07 -10.25 -7.12
CA ASP A 174 14.44 -10.75 -6.95
C ASP A 174 14.97 -10.39 -5.55
N GLY A 175 14.67 -9.17 -5.07
CA GLY A 175 14.99 -8.79 -3.69
C GLY A 175 14.23 -9.57 -2.62
N ALA A 176 12.95 -9.92 -2.85
CA ALA A 176 12.20 -10.79 -1.95
C ALA A 176 12.79 -12.21 -1.89
N ILE A 177 13.23 -12.74 -3.04
CA ILE A 177 13.91 -14.05 -3.12
C ILE A 177 15.24 -14.00 -2.36
N ASN A 178 16.06 -12.96 -2.54
CA ASN A 178 17.31 -12.81 -1.78
C ASN A 178 17.06 -12.83 -0.25
N VAL A 179 16.02 -12.12 0.20
CA VAL A 179 15.64 -12.06 1.62
C VAL A 179 15.10 -13.41 2.13
N LEU A 180 14.31 -14.11 1.32
CA LEU A 180 13.80 -15.46 1.64
C LEU A 180 14.94 -16.48 1.80
N GLU A 181 15.89 -16.48 0.87
CA GLU A 181 17.06 -17.36 0.89
C GLU A 181 17.98 -17.05 2.09
N ALA A 182 18.27 -15.78 2.33
CA ALA A 182 19.10 -15.35 3.46
C ALA A 182 18.43 -15.66 4.81
N ALA A 183 17.11 -15.50 4.91
CA ALA A 183 16.35 -15.88 6.10
C ALA A 183 16.48 -17.38 6.39
N LYS A 184 16.29 -18.22 5.37
CA LYS A 184 16.44 -19.67 5.50
C LYS A 184 17.87 -20.05 5.91
N ALA A 185 18.88 -19.44 5.29
CA ALA A 185 20.29 -19.68 5.61
C ALA A 185 20.66 -19.22 7.04
N ALA A 186 20.03 -18.15 7.54
CA ALA A 186 20.22 -17.67 8.92
C ALA A 186 19.48 -18.52 9.98
N GLY A 187 18.79 -19.58 9.57
CA GLY A 187 18.06 -20.47 10.47
C GLY A 187 16.72 -19.90 10.95
N ALA A 188 16.09 -19.03 10.15
CA ALA A 188 14.70 -18.64 10.41
C ALA A 188 13.79 -19.86 10.28
N ASP A 189 12.86 -20.03 11.21
CA ASP A 189 11.82 -21.05 11.16
C ASP A 189 10.45 -20.48 10.74
N ILE A 190 10.30 -19.14 10.75
CA ILE A 190 9.12 -18.44 10.26
C ILE A 190 9.52 -17.30 9.31
N PHE A 191 8.86 -17.24 8.15
CA PHE A 191 9.01 -16.15 7.19
C PHE A 191 7.67 -15.65 6.67
N ILE A 192 7.34 -14.38 6.92
CA ILE A 192 6.09 -13.78 6.46
C ILE A 192 6.41 -12.52 5.64
N ALA A 193 5.88 -12.44 4.41
CA ALA A 193 6.07 -11.27 3.56
C ALA A 193 4.77 -10.50 3.29
N THR A 194 4.92 -9.20 3.03
CA THR A 194 3.82 -8.35 2.56
C THR A 194 3.70 -8.43 1.03
N SER A 195 2.63 -9.08 0.58
CA SER A 195 2.12 -9.10 -0.80
C SER A 195 1.18 -7.89 -1.03
N SER A 196 0.16 -8.01 -1.88
CA SER A 196 -0.86 -6.99 -2.11
C SER A 196 -2.17 -7.59 -2.61
N ALA A 197 -3.32 -7.14 -2.11
CA ALA A 197 -4.63 -7.56 -2.63
C ALA A 197 -4.78 -7.21 -4.14
N SER A 198 -4.02 -6.22 -4.59
CA SER A 198 -3.97 -5.80 -5.99
C SER A 198 -3.37 -6.85 -6.94
N CYS A 199 -2.74 -7.92 -6.43
CA CYS A 199 -2.29 -9.06 -7.24
C CYS A 199 -3.43 -9.72 -8.01
N SER A 200 -4.66 -9.68 -7.48
CA SER A 200 -5.85 -10.28 -8.09
C SER A 200 -6.52 -9.37 -9.13
N ILE A 201 -6.27 -8.06 -9.08
CA ILE A 201 -6.95 -7.05 -9.90
C ILE A 201 -6.50 -7.13 -11.37
N ILE A 202 -7.48 -7.14 -12.27
CA ILE A 202 -7.27 -7.17 -13.73
C ILE A 202 -7.51 -5.80 -14.35
N PRO A 203 -6.92 -5.49 -15.53
CA PRO A 203 -7.15 -4.23 -16.21
C PRO A 203 -8.62 -3.96 -16.55
N THR A 204 -9.02 -2.71 -16.40
CA THR A 204 -10.35 -2.20 -16.76
C THR A 204 -10.36 -1.66 -18.18
N ARG A 205 -11.43 -1.92 -18.93
CA ARG A 205 -11.57 -1.44 -20.31
C ARG A 205 -12.55 -0.26 -20.34
N PHE A 206 -11.99 0.94 -20.35
CA PHE A 206 -12.75 2.20 -20.31
C PHE A 206 -13.39 2.61 -21.65
N TRP A 207 -12.88 2.09 -22.77
CA TRP A 207 -13.51 2.28 -24.07
C TRP A 207 -14.73 1.37 -24.18
N ILE A 208 -15.91 1.99 -24.19
CA ILE A 208 -17.20 1.29 -24.20
C ILE A 208 -18.02 1.63 -25.45
N TRP A 209 -18.90 0.72 -25.83
CA TRP A 209 -19.94 0.96 -26.83
C TRP A 209 -21.06 1.85 -26.27
N PRO A 210 -21.81 2.59 -27.12
CA PRO A 210 -22.85 3.51 -26.66
C PRO A 210 -23.94 2.89 -25.75
N TRP A 211 -24.20 1.59 -25.88
CA TRP A 211 -25.20 0.85 -25.11
C TRP A 211 -24.70 0.27 -23.78
N GLN A 212 -23.40 0.30 -23.47
CA GLN A 212 -22.86 -0.25 -22.22
C GLN A 212 -22.96 0.77 -21.08
N SER A 213 -23.53 0.39 -19.93
CA SER A 213 -23.73 1.29 -18.77
C SER A 213 -22.42 1.71 -18.09
N ALA A 214 -21.48 0.79 -17.92
CA ALA A 214 -20.21 0.98 -17.23
C ALA A 214 -19.02 0.30 -17.97
N PRO A 215 -17.77 0.69 -17.68
CA PRO A 215 -16.58 0.00 -18.18
C PRO A 215 -16.53 -1.48 -17.77
N GLU A 216 -15.92 -2.33 -18.60
CA GLU A 216 -15.70 -3.74 -18.23
C GLU A 216 -14.65 -3.82 -17.11
N ASN A 217 -14.89 -4.71 -16.14
CA ASN A 217 -14.06 -4.89 -14.94
C ASN A 217 -13.95 -3.62 -14.07
N TYR A 218 -14.99 -2.78 -14.03
CA TYR A 218 -14.99 -1.54 -13.24
C TYR A 218 -15.36 -1.74 -11.76
N PHE A 219 -16.07 -2.83 -11.46
CA PHE A 219 -16.24 -3.35 -10.12
C PHE A 219 -15.57 -4.72 -10.04
N GLN A 220 -14.70 -4.93 -9.06
CA GLN A 220 -13.99 -6.19 -8.85
C GLN A 220 -14.01 -6.59 -7.37
N VAL A 221 -14.10 -7.89 -7.11
CA VAL A 221 -13.92 -8.46 -5.78
C VAL A 221 -12.55 -9.14 -5.74
N ALA A 222 -11.62 -8.55 -4.99
CA ALA A 222 -10.29 -9.08 -4.77
C ALA A 222 -10.36 -10.20 -3.71
N THR A 223 -10.07 -11.42 -4.14
CA THR A 223 -10.00 -12.63 -3.29
C THR A 223 -8.62 -13.27 -3.44
N GLU A 224 -8.32 -14.33 -2.69
CA GLU A 224 -7.09 -15.09 -2.82
C GLU A 224 -7.16 -16.18 -3.91
N LYS A 225 -8.29 -16.35 -4.61
CA LYS A 225 -8.49 -17.44 -5.58
C LYS A 225 -7.51 -17.41 -6.76
N ASP A 226 -6.95 -16.25 -7.10
CA ASP A 226 -5.93 -16.16 -8.15
C ASP A 226 -4.61 -16.84 -7.75
N PHE A 227 -4.38 -17.05 -6.46
CA PHE A 227 -3.19 -17.73 -5.94
C PHE A 227 -3.24 -19.24 -6.18
N ASP A 228 -4.43 -19.85 -6.06
CA ASP A 228 -4.63 -21.29 -6.22
C ASP A 228 -4.43 -21.77 -7.68
N GLY A 229 -4.44 -20.83 -8.63
CA GLY A 229 -4.22 -21.09 -10.06
C GLY A 229 -2.81 -20.74 -10.55
N SER A 230 -2.55 -21.12 -11.80
CA SER A 230 -1.32 -20.72 -12.52
C SER A 230 -1.17 -19.21 -12.54
N LEU A 231 0.07 -18.72 -12.45
CA LEU A 231 0.36 -17.30 -12.61
C LEU A 231 -0.17 -16.80 -13.96
N ARG A 232 -0.98 -15.75 -13.91
CA ARG A 232 -1.63 -15.20 -15.10
C ARG A 232 -0.62 -14.59 -16.06
N PRO A 233 -0.93 -14.51 -17.37
CA PRO A 233 -0.14 -13.74 -18.32
C PRO A 233 0.01 -12.26 -17.90
N HIS A 234 1.13 -11.63 -18.30
CA HIS A 234 1.47 -10.24 -17.92
C HIS A 234 0.33 -9.24 -18.11
N HIS A 235 -0.34 -9.31 -19.26
CA HIS A 235 -1.36 -8.34 -19.68
C HIS A 235 -2.66 -8.45 -18.86
N LEU A 236 -2.81 -9.48 -18.02
CA LEU A 236 -3.93 -9.62 -17.09
C LEU A 236 -3.64 -9.05 -15.70
N PHE A 237 -2.42 -8.54 -15.46
CA PHE A 237 -2.14 -7.72 -14.30
C PHE A 237 -2.38 -6.25 -14.65
N PHE A 238 -3.01 -5.50 -13.73
CA PHE A 238 -3.20 -4.06 -13.95
C PHE A 238 -1.85 -3.33 -14.14
N SER A 239 -0.80 -3.75 -13.43
CA SER A 239 0.54 -3.16 -13.45
C SER A 239 1.66 -4.20 -13.29
N ASN A 240 2.88 -3.78 -13.62
CA ASN A 240 4.12 -4.48 -13.31
C ASN A 240 4.30 -4.71 -11.80
N TYR A 241 3.84 -3.77 -10.96
CA TYR A 241 3.85 -3.92 -9.50
C TYR A 241 3.08 -5.17 -9.06
N ALA A 242 1.83 -5.31 -9.52
CA ALA A 242 0.96 -6.44 -9.17
C ALA A 242 1.59 -7.78 -9.57
N ARG A 243 2.13 -7.84 -10.79
CA ARG A 243 2.83 -9.03 -11.29
C ARG A 243 4.04 -9.38 -10.41
N SER A 244 4.89 -8.40 -10.10
CA SER A 244 6.07 -8.62 -9.27
C SER A 244 5.74 -9.14 -7.88
N LYS A 245 4.65 -8.64 -7.27
CA LYS A 245 4.16 -9.12 -5.97
C LYS A 245 3.58 -10.53 -6.07
N ALA A 246 2.84 -10.84 -7.13
CA ALA A 246 2.29 -12.17 -7.37
C ALA A 246 3.38 -13.25 -7.63
N GLU A 247 4.50 -12.86 -8.25
CA GLU A 247 5.69 -13.73 -8.43
C GLU A 247 6.41 -13.95 -7.09
N ALA A 248 6.66 -12.89 -6.33
CA ALA A 248 7.29 -12.98 -5.01
C ALA A 248 6.46 -13.80 -4.01
N GLU A 249 5.15 -13.59 -3.97
CA GLU A 249 4.22 -14.32 -3.13
C GLU A 249 4.27 -15.83 -3.37
N ARG A 250 4.25 -16.25 -4.64
CA ARG A 250 4.36 -17.67 -5.01
C ARG A 250 5.70 -18.26 -4.57
N ALA A 251 6.81 -17.53 -4.73
CA ALA A 251 8.12 -17.99 -4.27
C ALA A 251 8.15 -18.17 -2.75
N VAL A 252 7.61 -17.21 -1.99
CA VAL A 252 7.54 -17.28 -0.51
C VAL A 252 6.69 -18.46 -0.07
N CYS A 253 5.46 -18.58 -0.57
CA CYS A 253 4.55 -19.64 -0.18
C CYS A 253 5.05 -21.04 -0.60
N ALA A 254 5.69 -21.16 -1.76
CA ALA A 254 6.27 -22.43 -2.22
C ALA A 254 7.49 -22.89 -1.40
N ALA A 255 8.15 -21.98 -0.69
CA ALA A 255 9.25 -22.32 0.21
C ALA A 255 8.80 -22.90 1.56
N ASN A 256 7.48 -22.99 1.81
CA ASN A 256 6.93 -23.54 3.03
C ASN A 256 7.27 -25.03 3.17
N GLN A 257 7.91 -25.40 4.27
CA GLN A 257 8.29 -26.78 4.59
C GLN A 257 8.41 -26.96 6.10
N GLU A 258 8.61 -28.21 6.53
CA GLU A 258 8.96 -28.48 7.93
C GLU A 258 10.27 -27.76 8.29
N GLY A 259 10.28 -27.11 9.46
CA GLY A 259 11.38 -26.25 9.91
C GLY A 259 11.48 -24.88 9.25
N PHE A 260 10.66 -24.57 8.24
CA PHE A 260 10.59 -23.23 7.62
C PHE A 260 9.17 -22.91 7.15
N ARG A 261 8.36 -22.40 8.07
CA ARG A 261 6.94 -22.10 7.86
C ARG A 261 6.79 -20.71 7.25
N THR A 262 6.16 -20.62 6.09
CA THR A 262 6.08 -19.35 5.34
C THR A 262 4.66 -18.93 5.02
N GLY A 263 4.48 -17.68 4.60
CA GLY A 263 3.21 -17.19 4.07
C GLY A 263 3.26 -15.71 3.75
N THR A 264 2.16 -15.15 3.24
CA THR A 264 2.08 -13.73 2.93
C THR A 264 0.77 -13.08 3.38
N ILE A 265 0.85 -11.78 3.67
CA ILE A 265 -0.32 -10.93 3.88
C ILE A 265 -0.52 -10.06 2.64
N ARG A 266 -1.76 -9.96 2.14
CA ARG A 266 -2.19 -9.07 1.05
C ARG A 266 -2.98 -7.90 1.65
N PRO A 267 -2.33 -6.77 1.95
CA PRO A 267 -3.04 -5.61 2.46
C PRO A 267 -4.07 -5.11 1.46
N GLY A 268 -5.16 -4.58 2.01
CA GLY A 268 -6.13 -3.75 1.32
C GLY A 268 -5.47 -2.61 0.54
N ASN A 269 -6.17 -2.09 -0.45
CA ASN A 269 -5.60 -1.12 -1.37
C ASN A 269 -6.35 0.21 -1.29
N PRO A 270 -5.66 1.31 -1.00
CA PRO A 270 -4.31 1.47 -0.43
C PRO A 270 -4.14 1.23 1.09
N ILE A 271 -2.88 1.16 1.54
CA ILE A 271 -2.47 1.18 2.96
C ILE A 271 -2.28 2.63 3.40
N TYR A 272 -2.76 3.01 4.59
CA TYR A 272 -2.60 4.35 5.17
C TYR A 272 -2.21 4.28 6.67
N GLY A 273 -2.07 5.41 7.35
CA GLY A 273 -1.83 5.46 8.81
C GLY A 273 -0.53 6.14 9.22
N GLN A 274 0.16 6.81 8.30
CA GLN A 274 1.40 7.55 8.59
C GLN A 274 1.53 8.73 7.65
N LYS A 275 2.21 9.79 8.10
CA LYS A 275 2.43 11.01 7.33
C LYS A 275 2.95 10.82 5.91
N SER A 276 3.62 9.72 5.55
CA SER A 276 4.18 9.45 4.21
C SER A 276 3.31 8.56 3.31
N ASP A 277 2.15 8.10 3.79
CA ASP A 277 1.28 7.17 3.07
C ASP A 277 0.68 7.79 1.79
N PRO A 278 0.18 6.95 0.86
CA PRO A 278 -0.35 7.37 -0.44
C PRO A 278 -1.84 7.76 -0.41
N VAL A 279 -2.46 7.89 0.77
CA VAL A 279 -3.90 8.17 0.92
C VAL A 279 -4.11 9.46 1.70
N VAL A 280 -3.96 9.44 3.01
CA VAL A 280 -4.34 10.56 3.89
C VAL A 280 -3.18 11.54 3.97
N GLY A 281 -2.00 11.06 4.33
CA GLY A 281 -0.78 11.84 4.42
C GLY A 281 -0.44 12.53 3.10
N ILE A 282 -0.61 11.92 1.93
CA ILE A 282 -0.31 12.62 0.66
C ILE A 282 -1.27 13.78 0.42
N ILE A 283 -2.54 13.63 0.77
CA ILE A 283 -3.54 14.69 0.65
C ILE A 283 -3.18 15.86 1.56
N LEU A 284 -2.86 15.56 2.82
CA LEU A 284 -2.47 16.55 3.82
C LEU A 284 -1.17 17.28 3.45
N ARG A 285 -0.13 16.54 3.02
CA ARG A 285 1.17 17.12 2.62
C ARG A 285 1.08 17.98 1.36
N THR A 286 0.23 17.62 0.41
CA THR A 286 0.13 18.36 -0.85
C THR A 286 -0.76 19.60 -0.70
N GLY A 287 -1.78 19.54 0.15
CA GLY A 287 -2.76 20.61 0.36
C GLY A 287 -3.72 20.75 -0.82
N ASP A 288 -3.21 21.10 -2.00
CA ASP A 288 -3.96 21.22 -3.25
C ASP A 288 -3.90 19.91 -4.05
N ASN A 289 -5.03 19.20 -4.08
CA ASN A 289 -5.14 17.86 -4.66
C ASN A 289 -6.02 17.87 -5.91
N VAL A 290 -5.58 17.15 -6.93
CA VAL A 290 -6.32 16.96 -8.19
C VAL A 290 -6.72 15.49 -8.31
N THR A 291 -8.00 15.22 -8.55
CA THR A 291 -8.53 13.85 -8.59
C THR A 291 -9.68 13.70 -9.59
N TRP A 292 -9.94 12.46 -10.02
CA TRP A 292 -11.06 12.10 -10.89
C TRP A 292 -11.90 10.95 -10.32
N ILE A 293 -11.61 10.54 -9.07
CA ILE A 293 -12.12 9.30 -8.47
C ILE A 293 -12.89 9.51 -7.16
N PRO A 294 -13.60 10.63 -6.90
CA PRO A 294 -14.29 10.82 -5.61
C PRO A 294 -15.31 9.71 -5.31
N HIS A 295 -15.90 9.14 -6.35
CA HIS A 295 -16.92 8.10 -6.27
C HIS A 295 -16.37 6.69 -6.12
N VAL A 296 -15.07 6.48 -6.33
CA VAL A 296 -14.44 5.16 -6.27
C VAL A 296 -14.46 4.65 -4.83
N LEU A 297 -14.93 3.42 -4.67
CA LEU A 297 -15.12 2.72 -3.40
C LEU A 297 -14.09 1.61 -3.27
N GLN A 298 -13.34 1.60 -2.16
CA GLN A 298 -12.25 0.66 -1.94
C GLN A 298 -12.06 0.35 -0.45
N ASN A 299 -11.72 -0.90 -0.12
CA ASN A 299 -11.28 -1.24 1.23
C ASN A 299 -9.83 -0.76 1.44
N PHE A 300 -9.68 0.25 2.29
CA PHE A 300 -8.38 0.66 2.79
C PHE A 300 -7.96 -0.20 3.98
N VAL A 301 -6.70 -0.11 4.34
CA VAL A 301 -6.19 -0.76 5.54
C VAL A 301 -5.16 0.12 6.24
N ASN A 302 -5.35 0.32 7.54
CA ASN A 302 -4.38 0.99 8.38
C ASN A 302 -3.11 0.13 8.50
N SER A 303 -1.94 0.72 8.47
CA SER A 303 -0.65 0.01 8.55
C SER A 303 -0.50 -0.80 9.84
N ARG A 304 -1.11 -0.35 10.96
CA ARG A 304 -1.16 -1.13 12.21
C ARG A 304 -2.05 -2.36 12.11
N ASN A 305 -3.11 -2.31 11.29
CA ASN A 305 -3.93 -3.48 10.98
C ASN A 305 -3.15 -4.50 10.15
N VAL A 306 -2.30 -4.04 9.23
CA VAL A 306 -1.40 -4.90 8.47
C VAL A 306 -0.35 -5.54 9.38
N ALA A 307 0.28 -4.75 10.27
CA ALA A 307 1.24 -5.27 11.25
C ALA A 307 0.60 -6.32 12.19
N LEU A 308 -0.62 -6.06 12.67
CA LEU A 308 -1.38 -6.99 13.49
C LEU A 308 -1.62 -8.31 12.76
N ALA A 309 -1.95 -8.27 11.46
CA ALA A 309 -2.11 -9.48 10.65
C ALA A 309 -0.81 -10.29 10.55
N HIS A 310 0.35 -9.64 10.39
CA HIS A 310 1.65 -10.32 10.37
C HIS A 310 1.93 -11.03 11.71
N LEU A 311 1.67 -10.37 12.83
CA LEU A 311 1.87 -10.96 14.16
C LEU A 311 0.88 -12.10 14.44
N ARG A 312 -0.37 -11.98 14.00
CA ARG A 312 -1.36 -13.07 14.10
C ARG A 312 -0.98 -14.27 13.26
N PHE A 313 -0.46 -14.03 12.06
CA PHE A 313 0.04 -15.10 11.21
C PHE A 313 1.27 -15.77 11.83
N GLU A 314 2.22 -15.00 12.39
CA GLU A 314 3.33 -15.55 13.16
C GLU A 314 2.85 -16.45 14.30
N ALA A 315 1.92 -15.97 15.13
CA ALA A 315 1.39 -16.75 16.25
C ALA A 315 0.68 -18.04 15.79
N ALA A 316 0.07 -18.04 14.60
CA ALA A 316 -0.47 -19.25 14.00
C ALA A 316 0.64 -20.22 13.57
N LEU A 317 1.70 -19.71 12.92
CA LEU A 317 2.83 -20.51 12.44
C LEU A 317 3.75 -21.01 13.56
N ALA A 318 3.81 -20.32 14.70
CA ALA A 318 4.69 -20.67 15.82
C ALA A 318 4.24 -21.88 16.66
N GLN A 319 3.05 -22.44 16.40
CA GLN A 319 2.55 -23.64 17.08
C GLN A 319 3.26 -24.91 16.58
N THR A 320 4.51 -25.10 16.99
CA THR A 320 5.39 -26.21 16.53
C THR A 320 5.11 -27.54 17.22
N ASP A 321 4.38 -27.52 18.33
CA ASP A 321 3.87 -28.69 19.06
C ASP A 321 2.75 -29.43 18.29
N LYS A 322 2.23 -28.80 17.25
CA LYS A 322 1.16 -29.33 16.39
C LYS A 322 1.66 -29.57 14.97
N PRO A 323 0.93 -30.40 14.19
CA PRO A 323 1.13 -30.47 12.75
C PRO A 323 1.14 -29.09 12.11
N MET A 324 1.79 -28.97 10.96
CA MET A 324 1.84 -27.72 10.21
C MET A 324 0.42 -27.13 10.07
N PRO A 325 0.18 -25.88 10.52
CA PRO A 325 -1.15 -25.32 10.50
C PRO A 325 -1.63 -25.15 9.04
N PRO A 326 -2.92 -25.35 8.73
CA PRO A 326 -3.42 -25.26 7.36
C PRO A 326 -3.29 -23.87 6.71
N CYS A 327 -2.97 -22.85 7.50
CA CYS A 327 -2.66 -21.51 7.01
C CYS A 327 -1.22 -21.34 6.51
N ALA A 328 -0.31 -22.29 6.79
CA ALA A 328 1.07 -22.25 6.31
C ALA A 328 1.15 -22.41 4.78
N GLY A 329 2.08 -21.70 4.14
CA GLY A 329 2.24 -21.68 2.69
C GLY A 329 1.09 -20.97 1.97
N ARG A 330 0.28 -20.15 2.66
CA ARG A 330 -0.86 -19.43 2.07
C ARG A 330 -0.70 -17.92 2.13
N THR A 331 -1.57 -17.25 1.38
CA THR A 331 -1.73 -15.80 1.36
C THR A 331 -3.09 -15.40 1.91
N PHE A 332 -3.18 -14.23 2.55
CA PHE A 332 -4.39 -13.74 3.20
C PHE A 332 -4.62 -12.25 2.94
N ASN A 333 -5.78 -11.91 2.40
CA ASN A 333 -6.22 -10.52 2.30
C ASN A 333 -6.57 -9.95 3.68
N VAL A 334 -6.27 -8.68 3.93
CA VAL A 334 -6.63 -7.99 5.17
C VAL A 334 -7.08 -6.55 4.92
N THR A 335 -8.13 -6.12 5.61
CA THR A 335 -8.69 -4.76 5.51
C THR A 335 -9.02 -4.21 6.90
N ASP A 336 -9.33 -2.92 6.99
CA ASP A 336 -9.95 -2.38 8.20
C ASP A 336 -11.34 -3.01 8.46
N GLU A 337 -11.86 -2.79 9.67
CA GLU A 337 -13.22 -3.15 10.01
C GLU A 337 -14.25 -2.21 9.35
N GLY A 338 -15.42 -2.77 9.04
CA GLY A 338 -16.55 -2.02 8.49
C GLY A 338 -16.57 -1.93 6.96
N PRO A 339 -17.56 -1.21 6.41
CA PRO A 339 -17.74 -1.10 4.97
C PRO A 339 -16.64 -0.21 4.33
N PRO A 340 -16.29 -0.46 3.06
CA PRO A 340 -15.32 0.37 2.35
C PRO A 340 -15.82 1.82 2.19
N PRO A 341 -14.99 2.84 2.46
CA PRO A 341 -15.31 4.22 2.14
C PRO A 341 -15.15 4.48 0.63
N THR A 342 -15.54 5.69 0.21
CA THR A 342 -15.10 6.26 -1.06
C THR A 342 -13.97 7.25 -0.85
N PHE A 343 -13.24 7.59 -1.91
CA PHE A 343 -12.27 8.67 -1.84
C PHE A 343 -12.89 10.02 -1.43
N ALA A 344 -14.15 10.29 -1.80
CA ALA A 344 -14.88 11.47 -1.34
C ALA A 344 -15.00 11.55 0.17
N ASP A 345 -15.16 10.41 0.86
CA ASP A 345 -15.23 10.41 2.33
C ASP A 345 -13.88 10.83 2.93
N ILE A 346 -12.76 10.40 2.35
CA ILE A 346 -11.41 10.82 2.78
C ILE A 346 -11.18 12.31 2.50
N TYR A 347 -11.61 12.79 1.33
CA TYR A 347 -11.54 14.20 0.99
C TYR A 347 -12.34 15.04 1.97
N ALA A 348 -13.56 14.63 2.30
CA ALA A 348 -14.38 15.30 3.31
C ALA A 348 -13.70 15.28 4.68
N ALA A 349 -13.18 14.14 5.14
CA ALA A 349 -12.48 14.04 6.41
C ALA A 349 -11.28 15.00 6.49
N THR A 350 -10.42 14.99 5.49
CA THR A 350 -9.24 15.87 5.43
C THR A 350 -9.66 17.34 5.37
N GLN A 351 -10.61 17.73 4.50
CA GLN A 351 -11.05 19.12 4.38
C GLN A 351 -11.74 19.68 5.64
N GLU A 352 -12.46 18.85 6.39
CA GLU A 352 -13.21 19.28 7.57
C GLU A 352 -12.38 19.26 8.85
N LEU A 353 -11.45 18.31 9.00
CA LEU A 353 -10.76 18.06 10.27
C LEU A 353 -9.31 18.55 10.29
N SER A 354 -8.65 18.78 9.15
CA SER A 354 -7.23 19.16 9.16
C SER A 354 -7.01 20.62 9.57
N ALA A 355 -5.99 20.87 10.39
CA ALA A 355 -5.55 22.20 10.79
C ALA A 355 -4.99 23.01 9.60
N THR A 356 -4.34 22.33 8.66
CA THR A 356 -3.84 22.93 7.42
C THR A 356 -4.92 22.92 6.33
N ARG A 357 -4.88 23.90 5.42
CA ARG A 357 -5.84 23.97 4.32
C ARG A 357 -5.68 22.79 3.34
N VAL A 358 -6.78 22.09 3.07
CA VAL A 358 -6.88 21.08 2.00
C VAL A 358 -7.91 21.53 0.95
N ARG A 359 -7.53 21.48 -0.33
CA ARG A 359 -8.41 21.75 -1.47
C ARG A 359 -8.40 20.54 -2.40
N VAL A 360 -9.58 20.11 -2.81
CA VAL A 360 -9.73 19.04 -3.80
C VAL A 360 -10.39 19.59 -5.06
N THR A 361 -9.72 19.40 -6.20
CA THR A 361 -10.20 19.79 -7.52
C THR A 361 -10.52 18.55 -8.34
N PHE A 362 -11.77 18.46 -8.80
CA PHE A 362 -12.20 17.35 -9.64
C PHE A 362 -11.89 17.63 -11.11
N GLN A 363 -11.33 16.64 -11.80
CA GLN A 363 -10.98 16.72 -13.20
C GLN A 363 -11.74 15.71 -14.03
N ASN A 364 -11.87 16.02 -15.33
CA ASN A 364 -12.48 15.14 -16.30
C ASN A 364 -11.64 13.85 -16.44
N PRO A 365 -12.17 12.66 -16.06
CA PRO A 365 -11.41 11.41 -16.10
C PRO A 365 -10.99 11.04 -17.52
N LEU A 366 -11.80 11.32 -18.54
CA LEU A 366 -11.46 10.99 -19.93
C LEU A 366 -10.27 11.83 -20.42
N PHE A 367 -10.23 13.13 -20.10
CA PHE A 367 -9.08 13.98 -20.42
C PHE A 367 -7.79 13.45 -19.79
N LEU A 368 -7.83 13.13 -18.49
CA LEU A 368 -6.68 12.56 -17.79
C LEU A 368 -6.29 11.18 -18.35
N PHE A 369 -7.25 10.38 -18.78
CA PHE A 369 -7.00 9.05 -19.36
C PHE A 369 -6.32 9.13 -20.73
N VAL A 370 -6.71 10.08 -21.58
CA VAL A 370 -6.03 10.34 -22.85
C VAL A 370 -4.61 10.87 -22.62
N LEU A 371 -4.46 11.82 -21.70
CA LEU A 371 -3.15 12.33 -21.29
C LEU A 371 -2.26 11.20 -20.75
N ALA A 372 -2.82 10.27 -19.99
CA ALA A 372 -2.10 9.12 -19.44
C ALA A 372 -1.50 8.23 -20.54
N HIS A 373 -2.23 8.00 -21.64
CA HIS A 373 -1.69 7.25 -22.79
C HIS A 373 -0.56 8.00 -23.48
N ALA A 374 -0.64 9.33 -23.58
CA ALA A 374 0.44 10.15 -24.13
C ALA A 374 1.71 10.08 -23.26
N VAL A 375 1.56 10.13 -21.93
CA VAL A 375 2.67 9.97 -20.97
C VAL A 375 3.29 8.57 -21.08
N GLU A 376 2.47 7.51 -21.09
CA GLU A 376 2.97 6.13 -21.27
C GLU A 376 3.71 5.99 -22.60
N ALA A 377 3.16 6.50 -23.70
CA ALA A 377 3.80 6.45 -25.02
C ALA A 377 5.18 7.14 -25.00
N TRP A 378 5.28 8.30 -24.35
CA TRP A 378 6.56 9.02 -24.18
C TRP A 378 7.57 8.22 -23.35
N CYS A 379 7.17 7.71 -22.18
CA CYS A 379 8.04 6.89 -21.34
C CYS A 379 8.54 5.63 -22.09
N LEU A 380 7.64 4.97 -22.84
CA LEU A 380 8.00 3.80 -23.63
C LEU A 380 8.86 4.15 -24.85
N LEU A 381 8.70 5.32 -25.45
CA LEU A 381 9.60 5.80 -26.51
C LEU A 381 11.02 5.96 -25.98
N LEU A 382 11.18 6.61 -24.82
CA LEU A 382 12.49 6.78 -24.17
C LEU A 382 13.10 5.43 -23.77
N ALA A 383 12.30 4.50 -23.28
CA ALA A 383 12.77 3.15 -22.93
C ALA A 383 13.19 2.33 -24.17
N ARG A 384 12.50 2.51 -25.31
CA ARG A 384 12.86 1.84 -26.58
C ARG A 384 14.07 2.47 -27.27
N LEU A 385 14.27 3.77 -27.10
CA LEU A 385 15.33 4.55 -27.76
C LEU A 385 16.23 5.24 -26.72
N PRO A 386 17.13 4.50 -26.03
CA PRO A 386 17.96 5.06 -24.97
C PRO A 386 18.90 6.20 -25.39
N PHE A 387 19.14 6.40 -26.69
CA PHE A 387 19.91 7.57 -27.14
C PHE A 387 19.17 8.89 -26.90
N LEU A 388 17.83 8.89 -26.87
CA LEU A 388 17.02 10.07 -26.57
C LEU A 388 17.30 10.60 -25.16
N THR A 389 17.51 9.71 -24.19
CA THR A 389 17.87 10.12 -22.83
C THR A 389 19.30 10.65 -22.74
N LYS A 390 20.21 10.14 -23.57
CA LYS A 390 21.56 10.72 -23.74
C LYS A 390 21.53 12.12 -24.35
N LEU A 391 20.52 12.44 -25.18
CA LEU A 391 20.28 13.78 -25.73
C LEU A 391 19.60 14.74 -24.73
N GLY A 392 19.36 14.30 -23.49
CA GLY A 392 18.78 15.13 -22.43
C GLY A 392 17.27 15.03 -22.26
N LEU A 393 16.58 14.20 -23.06
CA LEU A 393 15.15 13.93 -22.87
C LEU A 393 14.92 13.05 -21.63
N ARG A 394 13.89 13.35 -20.85
CA ARG A 394 13.62 12.66 -19.58
C ARG A 394 12.16 12.24 -19.48
N GLU A 395 11.93 11.20 -18.70
CA GLU A 395 10.58 10.89 -18.24
C GLU A 395 10.03 12.06 -17.41
N PRO A 396 8.71 12.28 -17.42
CA PRO A 396 8.11 13.29 -16.56
C PRO A 396 8.43 13.02 -15.10
N SER A 397 8.51 14.08 -14.30
CA SER A 397 8.71 14.01 -12.85
C SER A 397 7.41 14.25 -12.09
N GLY A 398 7.39 13.88 -10.81
CA GLY A 398 6.27 14.18 -9.90
C GLY A 398 4.96 13.49 -10.32
N PRO A 399 3.80 14.11 -10.06
CA PRO A 399 2.49 13.51 -10.33
C PRO A 399 2.26 13.11 -11.80
N LEU A 400 2.89 13.82 -12.75
CA LEU A 400 2.75 13.52 -14.17
C LEU A 400 3.38 12.17 -14.54
N ASN A 401 4.46 11.73 -13.85
CA ASN A 401 5.04 10.40 -14.05
C ASN A 401 4.02 9.29 -13.74
N MET A 402 3.23 9.51 -12.68
CA MET A 402 2.23 8.56 -12.18
C MET A 402 1.01 8.47 -13.10
N LEU A 403 0.72 9.50 -13.88
CA LEU A 403 -0.42 9.55 -14.78
C LEU A 403 -0.15 8.70 -16.04
N GLN A 404 -0.29 7.38 -15.91
CA GLN A 404 -0.24 6.40 -17.00
C GLN A 404 -1.46 5.47 -16.92
N PRO A 405 -1.88 4.78 -17.99
CA PRO A 405 -3.21 4.15 -18.04
C PRO A 405 -3.42 3.06 -16.98
N SER A 406 -2.33 2.45 -16.51
CA SER A 406 -2.34 1.47 -15.42
C SER A 406 -2.97 2.02 -14.13
N VAL A 407 -2.77 3.31 -13.80
CA VAL A 407 -3.37 3.88 -12.57
C VAL A 407 -4.89 3.97 -12.63
N PHE A 408 -5.48 4.00 -13.82
CA PHE A 408 -6.93 3.96 -13.98
C PHE A 408 -7.48 2.57 -13.67
N SER A 409 -6.70 1.51 -13.93
CA SER A 409 -7.13 0.12 -13.65
C SER A 409 -7.07 -0.24 -12.16
N ILE A 410 -6.35 0.54 -11.35
CA ILE A 410 -6.36 0.41 -9.89
C ILE A 410 -7.27 1.44 -9.22
N ALA A 411 -7.71 2.47 -9.95
CA ALA A 411 -8.67 3.48 -9.51
C ALA A 411 -10.10 3.09 -9.88
N ILE A 412 -10.51 1.91 -9.43
CA ILE A 412 -11.81 1.28 -9.71
C ILE A 412 -12.49 0.82 -8.43
N HIS A 413 -13.78 0.50 -8.51
CA HIS A 413 -14.51 -0.01 -7.35
C HIS A 413 -13.99 -1.41 -6.99
N THR A 414 -13.40 -1.54 -5.81
CA THR A 414 -12.79 -2.81 -5.37
C THR A 414 -13.31 -3.16 -3.98
N LEU A 415 -13.95 -4.32 -3.88
CA LEU A 415 -14.18 -4.97 -2.59
C LEU A 415 -13.03 -5.94 -2.33
N ILE A 416 -12.45 -5.91 -1.15
CA ILE A 416 -11.41 -6.85 -0.76
C ILE A 416 -12.02 -7.80 0.26
N ASP A 417 -12.04 -9.09 -0.08
CA ASP A 417 -12.58 -10.14 0.77
C ASP A 417 -11.47 -10.67 1.68
N ASP A 418 -11.54 -10.33 2.97
CA ASP A 418 -10.62 -10.77 4.03
C ASP A 418 -11.19 -11.94 4.86
N SER A 419 -12.29 -12.57 4.41
CA SER A 419 -12.98 -13.63 5.15
C SER A 419 -12.09 -14.82 5.47
N GLN A 420 -11.13 -15.15 4.60
CA GLN A 420 -10.18 -16.24 4.84
C GLN A 420 -9.21 -15.91 5.98
N ALA A 421 -8.74 -14.66 6.08
CA ALA A 421 -7.86 -14.22 7.17
C ALA A 421 -8.58 -14.27 8.53
N ARG A 422 -9.88 -13.95 8.53
CA ARG A 422 -10.73 -13.91 9.73
C ARG A 422 -11.07 -15.29 10.31
N LYS A 423 -10.98 -16.37 9.53
CA LYS A 423 -11.20 -17.73 10.03
C LYS A 423 -10.21 -18.08 11.13
N SER A 424 -10.59 -18.98 12.02
CA SER A 424 -9.67 -19.50 13.04
C SER A 424 -8.50 -20.27 12.39
N VAL A 425 -7.43 -20.49 13.14
CA VAL A 425 -6.30 -21.32 12.68
C VAL A 425 -6.74 -22.74 12.33
N ALA A 426 -7.68 -23.31 13.09
CA ALA A 426 -8.23 -24.64 12.85
C ALA A 426 -9.00 -24.72 11.51
N GLU A 427 -9.65 -23.62 11.10
CA GLU A 427 -10.37 -23.51 9.83
C GLU A 427 -9.46 -23.03 8.67
N GLY A 428 -8.15 -22.95 8.92
CA GLY A 428 -7.13 -22.57 7.93
C GLY A 428 -6.95 -21.07 7.70
N GLY A 429 -7.50 -20.22 8.58
CA GLY A 429 -7.22 -18.78 8.63
C GLY A 429 -6.13 -18.41 9.64
N ILE A 430 -6.04 -17.13 9.98
CA ILE A 430 -5.06 -16.60 10.96
C ILE A 430 -5.73 -15.93 12.16
N GLY A 431 -7.05 -15.99 12.26
CA GLY A 431 -7.83 -15.35 13.33
C GLY A 431 -7.76 -13.82 13.29
N TYR A 432 -7.58 -13.23 12.10
CA TYR A 432 -7.44 -11.79 11.94
C TYR A 432 -8.74 -11.05 12.35
N ARG A 433 -8.58 -9.94 13.07
CA ARG A 433 -9.61 -8.95 13.36
C ARG A 433 -8.93 -7.59 13.32
N GLY A 434 -9.48 -6.64 12.57
CA GLY A 434 -8.96 -5.28 12.52
C GLY A 434 -9.18 -4.57 13.85
N GLY A 435 -8.21 -3.74 14.25
CA GLY A 435 -8.26 -2.94 15.47
C GLY A 435 -8.92 -1.58 15.32
N CYS A 436 -9.24 -1.19 14.09
CA CYS A 436 -9.99 0.03 13.82
C CYS A 436 -10.82 -0.09 12.54
N THR A 437 -11.84 0.76 12.47
CA THR A 437 -12.49 1.11 11.21
C THR A 437 -11.66 2.11 10.41
N THR A 438 -11.91 2.22 9.11
CA THR A 438 -11.20 3.21 8.28
C THR A 438 -11.44 4.64 8.77
N LEU A 439 -12.67 4.98 9.18
CA LEU A 439 -13.02 6.28 9.74
C LEU A 439 -12.17 6.62 10.98
N GLU A 440 -12.06 5.69 11.92
CA GLU A 440 -11.26 5.89 13.14
C GLU A 440 -9.78 6.08 12.83
N GLY A 441 -9.21 5.24 11.95
CA GLY A 441 -7.80 5.38 11.58
C GLY A 441 -7.52 6.70 10.84
N VAL A 442 -8.43 7.16 9.98
CA VAL A 442 -8.28 8.43 9.26
C VAL A 442 -8.35 9.61 10.23
N CYS A 443 -9.32 9.60 11.16
CA CYS A 443 -9.42 10.62 12.19
C CYS A 443 -8.16 10.66 13.09
N GLU A 444 -7.61 9.51 13.46
CA GLU A 444 -6.38 9.46 14.26
C GLU A 444 -5.16 10.02 13.51
N GLU A 445 -5.02 9.70 12.22
CA GLU A 445 -3.93 10.22 11.41
C GLU A 445 -4.03 11.76 11.24
N ILE A 446 -5.24 12.28 10.99
CA ILE A 446 -5.48 13.73 10.94
C ILE A 446 -5.23 14.39 12.30
N LEU A 447 -5.63 13.74 13.40
CA LEU A 447 -5.33 14.23 14.75
C LEU A 447 -3.82 14.32 15.00
N GLN A 448 -3.06 13.31 14.58
CA GLN A 448 -1.60 13.34 14.67
C GLN A 448 -1.03 14.47 13.82
N TRP A 449 -1.51 14.62 12.58
CA TRP A 449 -1.12 15.73 11.71
C TRP A 449 -1.37 17.08 12.38
N ASN A 450 -2.56 17.29 12.96
CA ASN A 450 -2.92 18.54 13.61
C ASN A 450 -2.00 18.86 14.79
N ARG A 451 -1.72 17.89 15.65
CA ARG A 451 -0.76 18.04 16.78
C ARG A 451 0.64 18.44 16.31
N GLU A 452 1.08 17.98 15.14
CA GLU A 452 2.37 18.39 14.58
C GLU A 452 2.40 19.85 14.09
N HIS A 453 1.23 20.43 13.80
CA HIS A 453 1.09 21.79 13.27
C HIS A 453 0.48 22.79 14.29
N GLU A 454 0.12 22.33 15.49
CA GLU A 454 -0.39 23.15 16.62
C GLU A 454 0.61 24.22 17.15
N GLY A 455 1.77 24.37 16.51
CA GLY A 455 2.77 25.44 16.78
C GLY A 455 3.09 26.36 15.60
N ASP A 456 2.64 26.07 14.39
CA ASP A 456 2.97 26.86 13.19
C ASP A 456 2.03 28.07 13.00
N ASP A 457 0.86 28.07 13.64
CA ASP A 457 -0.13 29.16 13.59
C ASP A 457 0.21 30.35 14.51
N ALA A 458 1.21 30.24 15.39
CA ALA A 458 1.69 31.38 16.19
C ALA A 458 2.62 32.33 15.40
N GLY A 459 2.98 31.99 14.16
CA GLY A 459 3.98 32.69 13.35
C GLY A 459 3.46 33.48 12.15
N ILE A 460 2.17 33.41 11.81
CA ILE A 460 1.62 34.18 10.68
C ILE A 460 0.98 35.48 11.20
N LYS A 461 1.83 36.37 11.72
CA LYS A 461 1.53 37.81 11.64
C LYS A 461 1.90 38.24 10.23
N GLU A 462 0.92 38.69 9.46
CA GLU A 462 1.12 39.40 8.20
C GLU A 462 2.03 40.61 8.45
N GLY A 463 3.32 40.43 8.19
CA GLY A 463 4.31 41.49 8.08
C GLY A 463 4.59 41.76 6.61
N PRO A 464 4.68 43.04 6.19
CA PRO A 464 4.88 43.38 4.80
C PRO A 464 6.35 43.18 4.46
N ASP A 465 6.74 41.96 4.13
CA ASP A 465 7.84 41.69 3.22
C ASP A 465 7.84 40.21 2.84
N GLY A 466 7.37 39.94 1.63
CA GLY A 466 7.35 38.62 1.04
C GLY A 466 8.76 38.07 0.86
N LYS A 467 9.04 36.95 1.52
CA LYS A 467 9.93 35.86 1.07
C LYS A 467 9.90 34.74 2.13
N VAL A 468 8.91 33.86 2.02
CA VAL A 468 8.93 32.58 2.75
C VAL A 468 9.81 31.60 1.98
N ALA A 469 10.76 31.02 2.71
CA ALA A 469 11.80 30.11 2.23
C ALA A 469 11.20 28.88 1.55
N LYS A 470 11.43 28.79 0.24
CA LYS A 470 11.18 27.63 -0.60
C LYS A 470 12.33 26.63 -0.42
N ALA A 471 12.35 25.88 0.68
CA ALA A 471 13.38 24.88 0.94
C ALA A 471 12.84 23.69 1.75
N ALA A 472 12.06 22.83 1.08
CA ALA A 472 11.79 21.43 1.47
C ALA A 472 11.05 20.64 0.37
N LEU A 473 10.63 21.28 -0.73
CA LEU A 473 10.04 20.65 -1.91
C LEU A 473 11.12 20.34 -2.96
N THR A 474 12.05 19.46 -2.61
CA THR A 474 12.82 18.73 -3.62
C THR A 474 12.51 17.26 -3.48
N ALA A 475 11.71 16.80 -4.45
CA ALA A 475 11.64 15.42 -4.84
C ALA A 475 13.04 14.91 -5.20
N ASN A 476 13.72 14.31 -4.23
CA ASN A 476 14.54 13.13 -4.48
C ASN A 476 13.65 11.97 -4.02
N GLY A 477 12.73 11.47 -4.84
CA GLY A 477 13.13 10.81 -6.07
C GLY A 477 13.88 9.56 -5.66
N VAL A 478 13.15 8.52 -5.25
CA VAL A 478 13.63 7.13 -5.30
C VAL A 478 13.95 6.87 -6.77
N ALA A 479 15.18 7.20 -7.13
CA ALA A 479 15.82 6.93 -8.41
C ALA A 479 16.99 6.01 -8.12
N ALA A 480 16.68 4.75 -7.83
CA ALA A 480 17.46 3.56 -8.14
C ALA A 480 16.61 2.35 -7.79
#